data_AF-A0A2N7BHA5-F1
#
_entry.id   AF-A0A2N7BHA5-F1
#
_cell.length_a   1.000
_cell.length_b   1.000
_cell.length_c   1.000
_cell.angle_alpha   90.00
_cell.angle_beta   90.00
_cell.angle_gamma   90.00
#
_symmetry.space_group_name_H-M   'P 1'
#
loop_
_entity.id
_entity.type
_entity.pdbx_description
1 polymer ?
#
loop_
_entity_poly.entity_id
_entity_poly.type
_entity_poly.pdbx_seq_one_letter_code
_entity_poly.pdbx_strand_id
1 'polypeptide(L)'
;MWKIGNEEKNTKFLLFGGGYVACGIGGKTRERENGSVQSEYSIRYNYDLQRFDYGVQGGVGVQFDYFQLTAFYQQGLTNVSDMATNAKNQTFGISFSYLFDNIF
;
A
#
# COMPACT_ATOMS: atom_id res chain seq x y z
N MET A 1 -1.42 -46.33 -19.72
CA MET A 1 -0.40 -45.72 -18.85
C MET A 1 -0.63 -44.21 -18.86
N TRP A 2 -1.36 -43.69 -17.88
CA TRP A 2 -1.69 -42.27 -17.77
C TRP A 2 -0.44 -41.49 -17.33
N LYS A 3 0.06 -40.58 -18.16
CA LYS A 3 1.01 -39.57 -17.72
C LYS A 3 0.20 -38.48 -17.02
N ILE A 4 0.16 -38.54 -15.69
CA ILE A 4 -0.13 -37.37 -14.85
C ILE A 4 1.04 -36.42 -15.10
N GLY A 5 0.85 -35.49 -16.03
CA GLY A 5 1.80 -34.41 -16.27
C GLY A 5 1.87 -33.57 -15.02
N ASN A 6 3.06 -33.46 -14.42
CA ASN A 6 3.37 -32.35 -13.54
C ASN A 6 3.01 -31.06 -14.29
N GLU A 7 1.93 -30.39 -13.89
CA GLU A 7 1.82 -28.96 -14.15
C GLU A 7 3.04 -28.32 -13.49
N GLU A 8 3.96 -27.79 -14.29
CA GLU A 8 5.12 -27.08 -13.76
C GLU A 8 4.61 -25.88 -12.97
N LYS A 9 4.61 -25.98 -11.63
CA LYS A 9 4.28 -24.89 -10.72
C LYS A 9 5.21 -23.72 -11.00
N ASN A 10 4.72 -22.75 -11.77
CA ASN A 10 5.51 -21.61 -12.20
C ASN A 10 5.58 -20.60 -11.06
N THR A 11 6.52 -20.82 -10.15
CA THR A 11 6.80 -19.89 -9.05
C THR A 11 7.75 -18.81 -9.55
N LYS A 12 7.32 -17.55 -9.54
CA LYS A 12 8.13 -16.41 -9.94
C LYS A 12 8.45 -15.53 -8.74
N PHE A 13 9.71 -15.15 -8.61
CA PHE A 13 10.10 -14.08 -7.69
C PHE A 13 9.89 -12.73 -8.38
N LEU A 14 9.29 -11.80 -7.66
CA LEU A 14 8.98 -10.47 -8.12
C LEU A 14 9.82 -9.46 -7.35
N LEU A 15 10.46 -8.56 -8.07
CA LEU A 15 11.05 -7.34 -7.54
C LEU A 15 10.45 -6.18 -8.32
N PHE A 16 9.89 -5.20 -7.63
CA PHE A 16 9.30 -4.04 -8.28
C PHE A 16 9.66 -2.76 -7.53
N GLY A 17 9.68 -1.67 -8.28
CA GLY A 17 9.87 -0.33 -7.78
C GLY A 17 9.28 0.68 -8.74
N GLY A 18 8.83 1.81 -8.23
CA GLY A 18 8.20 2.86 -9.04
C GLY A 18 7.71 4.04 -8.21
N GLY A 19 7.15 5.03 -8.89
CA GLY A 19 6.42 6.11 -8.22
C GLY A 19 5.02 5.65 -7.81
N TYR A 20 4.47 6.27 -6.77
CA TYR A 20 3.05 6.17 -6.43
C TYR A 20 2.43 7.55 -6.30
N VAL A 21 1.13 7.62 -6.58
CA VAL A 21 0.26 8.75 -6.29
C VAL A 21 -0.95 8.21 -5.55
N ALA A 22 -1.33 8.88 -4.47
CA ALA A 22 -2.50 8.57 -3.67
C ALA A 22 -3.37 9.82 -3.50
N CYS A 23 -4.68 9.62 -3.40
CA CYS A 23 -5.65 10.69 -3.15
C CYS A 23 -6.54 10.30 -1.97
N GLY A 24 -6.58 11.15 -0.95
CA GLY A 24 -7.47 11.01 0.19
C GLY A 24 -8.93 11.30 -0.19
N ILE A 25 -9.80 10.33 0.05
CA ILE A 25 -11.26 10.47 -0.17
C ILE A 25 -11.98 10.81 1.14
N GLY A 26 -11.50 10.28 2.27
CA GLY A 26 -12.03 10.55 3.60
C GLY A 26 -11.15 9.94 4.69
N GLY A 27 -11.32 10.42 5.92
CA GLY A 27 -10.70 9.81 7.08
C GLY A 27 -11.01 10.54 8.37
N LYS A 28 -10.47 10.02 9.47
CA LYS A 28 -10.68 10.55 10.83
C LYS A 28 -9.34 10.69 11.53
N THR A 29 -9.18 11.77 12.29
CA THR A 29 -8.03 11.99 13.16
C THR A 29 -8.46 11.75 14.60
N ARG A 30 -7.63 11.04 15.36
CA ARG A 30 -7.79 10.83 16.79
C ARG A 30 -6.57 11.36 17.51
N GLU A 31 -6.77 12.32 18.39
CA GLU A 31 -5.72 12.80 19.27
C GLU A 31 -5.77 12.01 20.58
N ARG A 32 -4.63 11.46 20.99
CA ARG A 32 -4.51 10.70 22.23
C ARG A 32 -3.50 11.37 23.15
N GLU A 33 -3.88 11.51 24.40
CA GLU A 33 -3.01 11.94 25.49
C GLU A 33 -3.07 10.88 26.59
N ASN A 34 -1.91 10.42 27.06
CA ASN A 34 -1.80 9.34 28.06
C ASN A 34 -2.62 8.07 27.74
N GLY A 35 -2.76 7.73 26.45
CA GLY A 35 -3.47 6.53 25.98
C GLY A 35 -4.99 6.69 25.84
N SER A 36 -5.58 7.78 26.32
CA SER A 36 -7.00 8.10 26.18
C SER A 36 -7.25 8.98 24.97
N VAL A 37 -8.36 8.74 24.26
CA VAL A 37 -8.78 9.60 23.13
C VAL A 37 -9.37 10.88 23.70
N GLN A 38 -8.73 12.01 23.41
CA GLN A 38 -9.18 13.33 23.87
C GLN A 38 -10.09 13.99 22.83
N SER A 39 -9.85 13.75 21.55
CA SER A 39 -10.65 14.29 20.46
C SER A 39 -10.68 13.32 19.27
N GLU A 40 -11.85 13.23 18.61
CA GLU A 40 -12.02 12.58 17.32
C GLU A 40 -12.73 13.56 16.39
N TYR A 41 -12.14 13.86 15.24
CA TYR A 41 -12.75 14.70 14.22
C TYR A 41 -12.50 14.13 12.81
N SER A 42 -13.38 14.50 11.88
CA SER A 42 -13.22 14.11 10.47
C SER A 42 -12.13 14.95 9.84
N ILE A 43 -11.28 14.32 9.03
CA ILE A 43 -10.19 15.02 8.32
C ILE A 43 -10.79 16.04 7.36
N ARG A 44 -10.36 17.30 7.47
CA ARG A 44 -10.60 18.32 6.44
C ARG A 44 -9.36 18.42 5.56
N TYR A 45 -9.50 17.94 4.33
CA TYR A 45 -8.42 18.05 3.35
C TYR A 45 -8.14 19.52 3.01
N ASN A 46 -6.86 19.85 2.76
CA ASN A 46 -6.30 21.19 2.53
C ASN A 46 -6.34 22.15 3.74
N TYR A 47 -6.65 21.63 4.93
CA TYR A 47 -6.55 22.36 6.20
C TYR A 47 -5.78 21.55 7.23
N ASP A 48 -6.18 20.29 7.42
CA ASP A 48 -5.56 19.40 8.41
C ASP A 48 -4.51 18.48 7.74
N LEU A 49 -4.87 17.93 6.57
CA LEU A 49 -4.02 17.07 5.74
C LEU A 49 -4.13 17.42 4.26
N GLN A 50 -3.03 17.27 3.51
CA GLN A 50 -3.02 17.39 2.06
C GLN A 50 -3.84 16.28 1.42
N ARG A 51 -4.57 16.62 0.35
CA ARG A 51 -5.44 15.65 -0.34
C ARG A 51 -4.66 14.66 -1.19
N PHE A 52 -3.56 15.10 -1.79
CA PHE A 52 -2.72 14.27 -2.64
C PHE A 52 -1.41 13.95 -1.93
N ASP A 53 -1.01 12.70 -2.02
CA ASP A 53 0.30 12.22 -1.58
C ASP A 53 0.98 11.56 -2.78
N TYR A 54 2.29 11.74 -2.88
CA TYR A 54 3.08 11.11 -3.92
C TYR A 54 4.46 10.77 -3.37
N GLY A 55 5.04 9.74 -3.94
CA GLY A 55 6.34 9.29 -3.52
C GLY A 55 6.84 8.10 -4.31
N VAL A 56 7.74 7.36 -3.67
CA VAL A 56 8.34 6.16 -4.25
C VAL A 56 7.89 4.93 -3.50
N GLN A 57 7.76 3.83 -4.22
CA GLN A 57 7.44 2.54 -3.67
C GLN A 57 8.40 1.48 -4.19
N GLY A 58 8.61 0.46 -3.37
CA GLY A 58 9.38 -0.72 -3.73
C GLY A 58 8.87 -1.92 -2.97
N GLY A 59 9.03 -3.10 -3.55
CA GLY A 59 8.57 -4.32 -2.92
C GLY A 59 9.12 -5.57 -3.57
N VAL A 60 8.95 -6.65 -2.84
CA VAL A 60 9.30 -8.01 -3.27
C VAL A 60 8.08 -8.90 -3.15
N GLY A 61 8.03 -9.94 -3.96
CA GLY A 61 6.92 -10.87 -3.91
C GLY A 61 7.23 -12.21 -4.52
N VAL A 62 6.26 -13.10 -4.37
CA VAL A 62 6.27 -14.41 -4.98
C VAL A 62 4.92 -14.62 -5.64
N GLN A 63 4.94 -14.96 -6.92
CA GLN A 63 3.76 -15.38 -7.65
C GLN A 63 3.80 -16.89 -7.81
N PHE A 64 2.69 -17.56 -7.56
CA PHE A 64 2.50 -18.98 -7.81
C PHE A 64 1.15 -19.17 -8.51
N ASP A 65 1.21 -19.69 -9.72
CA ASP A 65 0.05 -19.83 -10.61
C ASP A 65 -0.69 -18.48 -10.77
N TYR A 66 -1.94 -18.39 -10.30
CA TYR A 66 -2.80 -17.20 -10.34
C TYR A 66 -2.69 -16.32 -9.09
N PHE A 67 -1.95 -16.73 -8.07
CA PHE A 67 -1.85 -15.99 -6.82
C PHE A 67 -0.53 -15.24 -6.73
N GLN A 68 -0.57 -14.07 -6.11
CA GLN A 68 0.60 -13.24 -5.88
C GLN A 68 0.59 -12.74 -4.43
N LEU A 69 1.69 -13.01 -3.71
CA LEU A 69 1.96 -12.46 -2.39
C LEU A 69 3.08 -11.43 -2.52
N THR A 70 2.86 -10.21 -2.03
CA THR A 70 3.89 -9.15 -2.06
C THR A 70 4.02 -8.48 -0.71
N ALA A 71 5.26 -8.18 -0.31
CA ALA A 71 5.55 -7.21 0.74
C ALA A 71 6.09 -5.93 0.09
N PHE A 72 5.60 -4.77 0.51
CA PHE A 72 5.95 -3.50 -0.10
C PHE A 72 6.12 -2.39 0.94
N TYR A 73 6.92 -1.40 0.56
CA TYR A 73 7.13 -0.18 1.31
C TYR A 73 6.90 1.02 0.40
N GLN A 74 6.20 2.01 0.92
CA GLN A 74 5.95 3.29 0.26
C GLN A 74 6.50 4.41 1.14
N GLN A 75 7.28 5.29 0.52
CA GLN A 75 7.83 6.50 1.13
C GLN A 75 7.25 7.71 0.42
N GLY A 76 6.40 8.45 1.12
CA GLY A 76 5.90 9.75 0.70
C GLY A 76 7.05 10.75 0.64
N LEU A 77 7.10 11.50 -0.45
CA LEU A 77 8.04 12.60 -0.65
C LEU A 77 7.42 13.95 -0.24
N THR A 78 6.10 14.03 -0.22
CA THR A 78 5.32 15.23 0.10
C THR A 78 5.08 15.36 1.59
N ASN A 79 5.02 16.60 2.08
CA ASN A 79 4.49 16.86 3.42
C ASN A 79 2.97 16.73 3.39
N VAL A 80 2.44 15.74 4.10
CA VAL A 80 1.01 15.42 4.11
C VAL A 80 0.26 16.25 5.17
N SER A 81 0.96 16.93 6.08
CA SER A 81 0.32 17.82 7.08
C SER A 81 0.70 19.28 6.85
N ASP A 82 -0.29 20.16 6.88
CA ASP A 82 -0.08 21.61 6.88
C ASP A 82 0.28 22.15 8.26
N MET A 83 0.08 21.37 9.33
CA MET A 83 0.31 21.78 10.72
C MET A 83 1.67 21.32 11.27
N ALA A 84 2.28 20.29 10.68
CA ALA A 84 3.56 19.75 11.12
C ALA A 84 4.65 19.97 10.05
N THR A 85 5.82 20.42 10.48
CA THR A 85 7.02 20.46 9.63
C THR A 85 7.51 19.04 9.35
N ASN A 86 7.37 18.57 8.11
CA ASN A 86 7.84 17.26 7.60
C ASN A 86 7.06 16.01 8.04
N ALA A 87 5.72 16.05 8.05
CA ALA A 87 4.92 14.84 8.16
C ALA A 87 4.88 14.09 6.82
N LYS A 88 5.69 13.04 6.66
CA LYS A 88 5.71 12.21 5.45
C LYS A 88 4.96 10.91 5.66
N ASN A 89 4.22 10.47 4.65
CA ASN A 89 3.58 9.16 4.69
C ASN A 89 4.62 8.05 4.58
N GLN A 90 4.52 7.03 5.43
CA GLN A 90 5.34 5.83 5.36
C GLN A 90 4.40 4.65 5.56
N THR A 91 4.30 3.80 4.54
CA THR A 91 3.41 2.64 4.57
C THR A 91 4.22 1.38 4.32
N PHE A 92 4.07 0.40 5.20
CA PHE A 92 4.51 -0.96 4.98
C PHE A 92 3.27 -1.85 4.85
N GLY A 93 3.25 -2.72 3.84
CA GLY A 93 2.09 -3.54 3.55
C GLY A 93 2.44 -4.92 3.04
N ILE A 94 1.52 -5.85 3.26
CA ILE A 94 1.51 -7.18 2.65
C ILE A 94 0.22 -7.26 1.84
N SER A 95 0.31 -7.72 0.59
CA SER A 95 -0.83 -7.91 -0.30
C SER A 95 -0.89 -9.34 -0.78
N PHE A 96 -2.12 -9.88 -0.84
CA PHE A 96 -2.45 -11.15 -1.46
C PHE A 96 -3.42 -10.88 -2.61
N SER A 97 -3.02 -11.22 -3.82
CA SER A 97 -3.72 -10.88 -5.06
C SER A 97 -4.02 -12.14 -5.89
N TYR A 98 -5.13 -12.10 -6.63
CA TYR A 98 -5.48 -13.10 -7.65
C TYR A 98 -5.42 -12.44 -9.02
N LEU A 99 -4.63 -13.00 -9.92
CA LEU A 99 -4.34 -12.49 -11.26
C LEU A 99 -5.24 -13.19 -12.28
N PHE A 100 -5.98 -12.39 -13.04
CA PHE A 100 -6.82 -12.85 -14.14
C PHE A 100 -6.05 -12.78 -15.46
N ASP A 101 -4.91 -13.48 -15.56
CA ASP A 101 -4.15 -13.54 -16.80
C ASP A 101 -4.57 -14.81 -17.57
N ASN A 102 -5.13 -14.63 -18.78
CA ASN A 102 -5.66 -15.66 -19.71
C ASN A 102 -6.89 -16.49 -19.27
N ILE A 103 -7.97 -15.84 -18.79
CA ILE A 103 -9.31 -16.50 -18.67
C ILE A 103 -10.17 -16.32 -19.95
N PHE A 104 -9.65 -15.62 -20.99
CA PHE A 104 -10.28 -15.47 -22.30
C PHE A 104 -9.30 -15.74 -23.44
#